data_AF-A0AAJ2H3W2-F1
#
_entry.id   AF-A0AAJ2H3W2-F1
#
_cell.length_a   1.000
_cell.length_b   1.000
_cell.length_c   1.000
_cell.angle_alpha   90.00
_cell.angle_beta   90.00
_cell.angle_gamma   90.00
#
_symmetry.space_group_name_H-M   'P 1'
#
loop_
_entity.id
_entity.type
_entity.pdbx_description
1 polymer ?
#
loop_
_entity_poly.entity_id
_entity_poly.type
_entity_poly.pdbx_seq_one_letter_code
_entity_poly.pdbx_strand_id
1 'polypeptide(L)'
;NFNKFFPLTIGLFFFLIFLANNTSIETSYTKINELVSFLFSAIFATLGFLVTGYTIFCTITPLDLQKKMIAHTDKKTGLLFFKKVHFIFVRVFIYFILFSFSLFIIYLFKDLNLNIAINLISLDLLRDIYKYTNYIILVFLISGTTFLFCEISSFI
;
A
#
# COMPACT_ATOMS: atom_id res chain seq x y z
N ASN A 1 0.58 -17.07 0.33
CA ASN A 1 -0.79 -16.87 0.87
C ASN A 1 -0.81 -15.94 2.07
N PHE A 2 0.07 -16.09 3.06
CA PHE A 2 0.12 -15.21 4.24
C PHE A 2 0.10 -13.70 3.91
N ASN A 3 0.93 -13.25 2.95
CA ASN A 3 0.99 -11.84 2.51
C ASN A 3 -0.33 -11.26 1.98
N LYS A 4 -1.28 -12.09 1.54
CA LYS A 4 -2.59 -11.64 1.07
C LYS A 4 -3.65 -11.70 2.17
N PHE A 5 -3.60 -12.74 3.02
CA PHE A 5 -4.58 -12.94 4.09
C PHE A 5 -4.34 -11.98 5.26
N PHE A 6 -3.10 -11.73 5.65
CA PHE A 6 -2.76 -10.91 6.82
C PHE A 6 -3.24 -9.44 6.69
N PRO A 7 -3.02 -8.74 5.56
CA PRO A 7 -3.54 -7.38 5.38
C PRO A 7 -5.07 -7.32 5.39
N LEU A 8 -5.72 -8.31 4.78
CA LEU A 8 -7.18 -8.43 4.78
C LEU A 8 -7.75 -8.63 6.18
N THR A 9 -7.13 -9.50 6.99
CA THR A 9 -7.57 -9.71 8.38
C THR A 9 -7.39 -8.46 9.25
N ILE A 10 -6.30 -7.72 9.06
CA ILE A 10 -6.08 -6.44 9.76
C ILE A 10 -7.10 -5.40 9.30
N GLY A 11 -7.35 -5.30 7.99
CA GLY A 11 -8.35 -4.39 7.44
C GLY A 11 -9.74 -4.65 8.01
N LEU A 12 -10.16 -5.91 8.07
CA LEU A 12 -11.45 -6.31 8.68
C LEU A 12 -11.50 -5.98 10.18
N PHE A 13 -10.41 -6.21 10.92
CA PHE A 13 -10.34 -5.88 12.33
C PHE A 13 -10.51 -4.37 12.58
N PHE A 14 -9.81 -3.53 11.81
CA PHE A 14 -9.97 -2.08 11.90
C PHE A 14 -11.36 -1.60 11.46
N PHE A 15 -11.96 -2.23 10.44
CA PHE A 15 -13.33 -1.92 10.04
C PHE A 15 -14.32 -2.14 11.18
N LEU A 16 -14.20 -3.26 11.92
CA LEU A 16 -15.05 -3.55 13.07
C LEU A 16 -14.84 -2.53 14.21
N ILE A 17 -13.61 -2.08 14.45
CA ILE A 17 -13.31 -1.03 15.43
C ILE A 17 -13.98 0.30 15.05
N PHE A 18 -13.88 0.70 13.77
CA PHE A 18 -14.51 1.94 13.30
C PHE A 18 -16.04 1.87 13.36
N LEU A 19 -16.61 0.69 13.11
CA LEU A 19 -18.04 0.46 13.27
C LEU A 19 -18.48 0.60 14.74
N ALA A 20 -17.69 0.05 15.67
CA ALA A 20 -18.00 0.07 17.10
C ALA A 20 -17.83 1.47 17.73
N ASN A 21 -16.81 2.23 17.33
CA ASN A 21 -16.50 3.54 17.93
C ASN A 21 -17.36 4.70 17.40
N ASN A 22 -18.17 4.47 16.36
CA ASN A 22 -19.13 5.44 15.82
C ASN A 22 -18.54 6.85 15.58
N THR A 23 -17.31 6.94 15.06
CA THR A 23 -16.55 8.19 14.96
C THR A 23 -17.26 9.25 14.09
N SER A 24 -17.01 10.53 14.39
CA SER A 24 -17.57 11.63 13.61
C SER A 24 -16.92 11.71 12.22
N ILE A 25 -17.67 12.24 11.25
CA ILE A 25 -17.24 12.34 9.85
C ILE A 25 -16.02 13.26 9.71
N GLU A 26 -16.04 14.39 10.43
CA GLU A 26 -14.98 15.40 10.39
C GLU A 26 -13.65 14.86 10.93
N THR A 27 -13.68 14.16 12.06
CA THR A 27 -12.47 13.54 12.65
C THR A 27 -11.92 12.43 11.76
N SER A 28 -12.78 11.67 11.09
CA SER A 28 -12.36 10.61 10.18
C SER A 28 -11.68 11.20 8.93
N TYR A 29 -12.21 12.31 8.41
CA TYR A 29 -11.67 12.98 7.22
C TYR A 29 -10.32 13.65 7.49
N THR A 30 -10.15 14.36 8.62
CA THR A 30 -8.85 14.95 8.98
C THR A 30 -7.77 13.88 9.12
N LYS A 31 -8.12 12.72 9.71
CA LYS A 31 -7.21 11.58 9.84
C LYS A 31 -6.84 10.95 8.50
N ILE A 32 -7.78 10.84 7.55
CA ILE A 32 -7.47 10.40 6.18
C ILE A 32 -6.43 11.32 5.55
N ASN A 33 -6.59 12.64 5.68
CA ASN A 33 -5.67 13.60 5.07
C ASN A 33 -4.27 13.55 5.66
N GLU A 34 -4.17 13.53 6.99
CA GLU A 34 -2.89 13.36 7.68
C GLU A 34 -2.20 12.07 7.23
N LEU A 35 -2.94 10.96 7.20
CA LEU A 35 -2.42 9.65 6.84
C LEU A 35 -1.99 9.59 5.37
N VAL A 36 -2.80 10.09 4.43
CA VAL A 36 -2.45 10.13 2.99
C VAL A 36 -1.18 10.96 2.77
N SER A 37 -1.07 12.12 3.41
CA SER A 37 0.09 13.01 3.26
C SER A 37 1.36 12.36 3.79
N PHE A 38 1.28 11.72 4.96
CA PHE A 38 2.38 10.97 5.55
C PHE A 38 2.78 9.78 4.68
N LEU A 39 1.81 8.97 4.26
CA LEU A 39 2.05 7.76 3.47
C LEU A 39 2.64 8.09 2.11
N PHE A 40 2.19 9.15 1.46
CA PHE A 40 2.75 9.59 0.18
C PHE A 40 4.25 9.83 0.32
N SER A 41 4.67 10.64 1.31
CA SER A 41 6.10 10.89 1.58
C SER A 41 6.88 9.58 1.86
N ALA A 42 6.35 8.72 2.73
CA ALA A 42 6.99 7.46 3.09
C ALA A 42 7.13 6.50 1.88
N ILE A 43 6.13 6.44 1.00
CA ILE A 43 6.14 5.60 -0.21
C ILE A 43 7.16 6.08 -1.23
N PHE A 44 7.28 7.39 -1.45
CA PHE A 44 8.29 7.93 -2.35
C PHE A 44 9.71 7.69 -1.82
N ALA A 45 9.92 7.87 -0.51
CA ALA A 45 11.20 7.56 0.11
C ALA A 45 11.56 6.07 -0.04
N THR A 46 10.63 5.17 0.27
CA THR A 46 10.86 3.72 0.15
C THR A 46 11.05 3.26 -1.30
N LEU A 47 10.34 3.85 -2.26
CA LEU A 47 10.60 3.64 -3.70
C LEU A 47 12.04 4.02 -4.08
N GLY A 48 12.52 5.18 -3.63
CA GLY A 48 13.89 5.61 -3.86
C GLY A 48 14.93 4.66 -3.26
N PHE A 49 14.69 4.19 -2.02
CA PHE A 49 15.54 3.18 -1.39
C PHE A 49 15.49 1.83 -2.11
N LEU A 50 14.33 1.41 -2.60
CA LEU A 50 14.18 0.14 -3.33
C LEU A 50 14.99 0.16 -4.63
N VAL A 51 14.88 1.23 -5.42
CA VAL A 51 15.63 1.39 -6.68
C VAL A 51 17.13 1.49 -6.42
N THR A 52 17.54 2.27 -5.41
CA THR A 52 18.95 2.41 -5.04
C THR A 52 19.54 1.08 -4.54
N GLY A 53 18.82 0.39 -3.66
CA GLY A 53 19.24 -0.92 -3.13
C GLY A 53 19.36 -1.98 -4.22
N TYR A 54 18.43 -1.99 -5.18
CA TYR A 54 18.52 -2.88 -6.34
C TYR A 54 19.71 -2.53 -7.24
N THR A 55 19.99 -1.26 -7.46
CA THR A 55 21.15 -0.80 -8.24
C THR A 55 22.46 -1.23 -7.58
N ILE A 56 22.59 -1.05 -6.26
CA ILE A 56 23.74 -1.51 -5.47
C ILE A 56 23.91 -3.02 -5.58
N PHE A 57 22.81 -3.78 -5.49
CA PHE A 57 22.84 -5.22 -5.68
C PHE A 57 23.39 -5.59 -7.07
N CYS A 58 22.96 -4.91 -8.13
CA CYS A 58 23.47 -5.19 -9.48
C CYS A 58 24.94 -4.79 -9.69
N THR A 59 25.44 -3.74 -9.04
CA THR A 59 26.81 -3.21 -9.26
C THR A 59 27.86 -3.84 -8.35
N ILE A 60 27.53 -4.12 -7.08
CA ILE A 60 28.50 -4.63 -6.09
C ILE A 60 28.59 -6.16 -6.09
N THR A 61 27.55 -6.88 -6.55
CA THR A 61 27.57 -8.35 -6.51
C THR A 61 28.70 -8.89 -7.41
N PRO A 62 29.70 -9.59 -6.85
CA PRO A 62 30.85 -10.03 -7.63
C PRO A 62 30.43 -11.05 -8.69
N LEU A 63 31.09 -11.02 -9.84
CA LEU A 63 30.76 -11.84 -11.02
C LEU A 63 30.71 -13.34 -10.71
N ASP A 64 31.49 -13.82 -9.76
CA ASP A 64 31.48 -15.23 -9.34
C ASP A 64 30.22 -15.63 -8.58
N LEU A 65 29.65 -14.70 -7.78
CA LEU A 65 28.35 -14.91 -7.12
C LEU A 65 27.22 -14.84 -8.14
N GLN A 66 27.28 -13.92 -9.10
CA GLN A 66 26.29 -13.87 -10.19
C GLN A 66 26.31 -15.15 -11.02
N LYS A 67 27.50 -15.67 -11.37
CA LYS A 67 27.66 -16.96 -12.07
C LYS A 67 27.12 -18.14 -11.25
N LYS A 68 27.36 -18.18 -9.94
CA LYS A 68 26.78 -19.22 -9.05
C LYS A 68 25.25 -19.11 -8.94
N MET A 69 24.69 -17.91 -8.92
CA MET A 69 23.24 -17.68 -8.93
C MET A 69 22.59 -18.03 -10.27
N ILE A 70 23.30 -17.87 -11.39
CA ILE A 70 22.85 -18.33 -12.71
C ILE A 70 22.97 -19.87 -12.80
N ALA A 71 24.02 -20.47 -12.24
CA ALA A 71 24.17 -21.92 -12.23
C ALA A 71 23.11 -22.64 -11.35
N HIS A 72 22.57 -21.97 -10.34
CA HIS A 72 21.53 -22.52 -9.47
C HIS A 72 20.13 -22.23 -10.03
N THR A 73 19.49 -23.27 -10.57
CA THR A 73 18.10 -23.20 -11.05
C THR A 73 17.17 -23.62 -9.93
N ASP A 74 16.20 -22.77 -9.59
CA ASP A 74 15.27 -23.05 -8.49
C ASP A 74 14.28 -24.16 -8.90
N LYS A 75 14.31 -25.30 -8.19
CA LYS A 75 13.53 -26.52 -8.53
C LYS A 75 12.01 -26.31 -8.54
N LYS A 76 11.49 -25.27 -7.89
CA LYS A 76 10.04 -24.96 -7.85
C LYS A 76 9.54 -24.11 -9.02
N THR A 77 10.40 -23.33 -9.65
CA THR A 77 9.98 -22.36 -10.69
C THR A 77 10.68 -22.57 -12.03
N GLY A 78 11.74 -23.39 -12.08
CA GLY A 78 12.52 -23.63 -13.30
C GLY A 78 13.30 -22.41 -13.80
N LEU A 79 13.33 -21.32 -13.01
CA LEU A 79 13.97 -20.07 -13.37
C LEU A 79 15.35 -19.95 -12.71
N LEU A 80 16.26 -19.31 -13.43
CA LEU A 80 17.56 -18.87 -12.91
C LEU A 80 17.33 -17.96 -11.70
N PHE A 81 18.03 -18.18 -10.59
CA PHE A 81 17.80 -17.43 -9.35
C PHE A 81 17.91 -15.91 -9.55
N PHE A 82 18.86 -15.46 -10.39
CA PHE A 82 19.01 -14.05 -10.74
C PHE A 82 17.76 -13.46 -11.42
N LYS A 83 17.15 -14.21 -12.34
CA LYS A 83 15.91 -13.81 -13.02
C LYS A 83 14.76 -13.74 -12.02
N LYS A 84 14.67 -14.68 -11.08
CA LYS A 84 13.68 -14.67 -10.00
C LYS A 84 13.77 -13.40 -9.15
N VAL A 85 14.97 -13.00 -8.71
CA VAL A 85 15.18 -11.78 -7.92
C VAL A 85 14.75 -10.52 -8.69
N HIS A 86 15.11 -10.41 -9.98
CA HIS A 86 14.66 -9.29 -10.81
C HIS A 86 13.13 -9.24 -10.95
N PHE A 87 12.46 -10.37 -11.18
CA PHE A 87 11.00 -10.41 -11.25
C PHE A 87 10.31 -10.04 -9.94
N ILE A 88 10.86 -10.46 -8.79
CA ILE A 88 10.32 -10.08 -7.48
C ILE A 88 10.48 -8.57 -7.27
N PHE A 89 11.65 -8.00 -7.58
CA PHE A 89 11.88 -6.56 -7.53
C PHE A 89 10.85 -5.78 -8.37
N VAL A 90 10.71 -6.14 -9.65
CA VAL A 90 9.75 -5.49 -10.56
C VAL A 90 8.32 -5.60 -10.04
N ARG A 91 7.93 -6.76 -9.49
CA ARG A 91 6.60 -6.96 -8.90
C ARG A 91 6.36 -6.01 -7.71
N VAL A 92 7.29 -5.94 -6.76
CA VAL A 92 7.17 -5.06 -5.59
C VAL A 92 7.13 -3.59 -6.05
N PHE A 93 8.00 -3.22 -6.99
CA PHE A 93 8.04 -1.87 -7.55
C PHE A 93 6.69 -1.45 -8.17
N ILE A 94 6.07 -2.33 -8.97
CA ILE A 94 4.75 -2.07 -9.57
C ILE A 94 3.67 -1.89 -8.49
N TYR A 95 3.67 -2.69 -7.42
CA TYR A 95 2.71 -2.52 -6.33
C TYR A 95 2.83 -1.18 -5.61
N PHE A 96 4.07 -0.70 -5.39
CA PHE A 96 4.30 0.62 -4.81
C PHE A 96 3.81 1.75 -5.73
N ILE A 97 4.02 1.64 -7.05
CA ILE A 97 3.50 2.61 -8.02
C ILE A 97 1.96 2.63 -8.02
N LEU A 98 1.31 1.47 -8.09
CA LEU A 98 -0.15 1.37 -8.10
C LEU A 98 -0.78 1.94 -6.82
N PHE A 99 -0.15 1.67 -5.66
CA PHE A 99 -0.62 2.22 -4.40
C PHE A 99 -0.40 3.74 -4.30
N SER A 100 0.74 4.25 -4.80
CA SER A 100 0.99 5.70 -4.89
C SER A 100 -0.05 6.40 -5.78
N PHE A 101 -0.42 5.80 -6.92
CA PHE A 101 -1.48 6.31 -7.78
C PHE A 101 -2.85 6.30 -7.07
N SER A 102 -3.13 5.27 -6.28
CA SER A 102 -4.36 5.21 -5.47
C SER A 102 -4.41 6.32 -4.41
N LEU A 103 -3.28 6.61 -3.75
CA LEU A 103 -3.17 7.74 -2.82
C LEU A 103 -3.38 9.08 -3.52
N PHE A 104 -2.83 9.24 -4.73
CA PHE A 104 -3.02 10.44 -5.53
C PHE A 104 -4.49 10.68 -5.88
N ILE A 105 -5.23 9.62 -6.24
CA ILE A 105 -6.70 9.70 -6.45
C ILE A 105 -7.39 10.17 -5.17
N ILE A 106 -7.11 9.54 -4.03
CA ILE A 106 -7.72 9.93 -2.73
C ILE A 106 -7.42 11.39 -2.41
N TYR A 107 -6.20 11.84 -2.70
CA TYR A 107 -5.80 13.23 -2.51
C TYR A 107 -6.53 14.21 -3.44
N LEU A 108 -6.77 13.85 -4.71
CA LEU A 108 -7.51 14.69 -5.67
C LEU A 108 -8.99 14.86 -5.28
N PHE A 109 -9.62 13.79 -4.78
CA PHE A 109 -11.04 13.82 -4.39
C PHE A 109 -11.28 14.35 -2.97
N LYS A 110 -10.21 14.79 -2.29
CA LYS A 110 -10.24 15.34 -0.92
C LYS A 110 -11.26 16.48 -0.79
N ASP A 111 -11.13 17.54 -1.58
CA ASP A 111 -11.92 18.76 -1.40
C ASP A 111 -13.37 18.64 -1.89
N LEU A 112 -13.63 17.72 -2.82
CA LEU A 112 -14.98 17.41 -3.31
C LEU A 112 -15.86 16.82 -2.19
N ASN A 113 -15.30 15.97 -1.32
CA ASN A 113 -16.08 15.33 -0.26
C ASN A 113 -16.54 16.30 0.84
N LEU A 114 -15.72 17.29 1.21
CA LEU A 114 -16.02 18.19 2.33
C LEU A 114 -17.10 19.22 1.97
N ASN A 115 -17.05 19.77 0.74
CA ASN A 115 -18.06 20.73 0.28
C ASN A 115 -19.44 20.08 0.03
N ILE A 116 -19.48 18.83 -0.43
CA ILE A 116 -20.74 18.11 -0.65
C ILE A 116 -21.36 17.71 0.71
N ALA A 117 -20.54 17.25 1.67
CA ALA A 117 -21.00 16.88 3.00
C ALA A 117 -21.57 18.07 3.80
N ILE A 118 -21.06 19.29 3.59
CA ILE A 118 -21.55 20.50 4.28
C ILE A 118 -22.81 21.08 3.61
N ASN A 119 -22.94 20.99 2.29
CA ASN A 119 -24.07 21.61 1.57
C ASN A 119 -25.31 20.71 1.42
N LEU A 120 -25.20 19.38 1.53
CA LEU A 120 -26.33 18.42 1.42
C LEU A 120 -26.80 17.85 2.77
N ILE A 121 -26.65 18.63 3.85
CA ILE A 121 -26.91 18.25 5.26
C ILE A 121 -28.37 17.83 5.58
N SER A 122 -29.32 17.93 4.65
CA SER A 122 -30.74 17.68 4.95
C SER A 122 -31.19 16.21 4.87
N LEU A 123 -30.31 15.24 4.55
CA LEU A 123 -30.71 13.84 4.35
C LEU A 123 -29.80 12.90 5.17
N ASP A 124 -30.31 12.38 6.29
CA ASP A 124 -29.58 11.46 7.19
C ASP A 124 -28.95 10.27 6.45
N LEU A 125 -29.59 9.78 5.37
CA LEU A 125 -29.05 8.70 4.53
C LEU A 125 -27.73 9.08 3.82
N LEU A 126 -27.59 10.32 3.33
CA LEU A 126 -26.36 10.76 2.68
C LEU A 126 -25.21 10.86 3.69
N ARG A 127 -25.50 11.34 4.90
CA ARG A 127 -24.54 11.44 5.99
C ARG A 127 -23.96 10.07 6.37
N ASP A 128 -24.81 9.05 6.45
CA ASP A 128 -24.37 7.69 6.76
C ASP A 128 -23.55 7.08 5.61
N ILE A 129 -23.96 7.26 4.35
CA ILE A 129 -23.18 6.81 3.18
C ILE A 129 -21.78 7.43 3.19
N TYR A 130 -21.68 8.74 3.43
CA TYR A 130 -20.40 9.45 3.52
C TYR A 130 -19.50 8.91 4.63
N LYS A 131 -20.09 8.62 5.79
CA LYS A 131 -19.38 8.04 6.92
C LYS A 131 -18.81 6.66 6.59
N TYR A 132 -19.61 5.77 6.00
CA TYR A 132 -19.14 4.45 5.59
C TYR A 132 -18.08 4.52 4.50
N THR A 133 -18.18 5.45 3.55
CA THR A 133 -17.13 5.65 2.54
C THR A 133 -15.80 6.06 3.19
N ASN A 134 -15.81 6.94 4.20
CA ASN A 134 -14.59 7.31 4.93
C ASN A 134 -13.97 6.12 5.67
N TYR A 135 -14.78 5.25 6.26
CA TYR A 135 -14.29 4.04 6.92
C TYR A 135 -13.64 3.07 5.93
N ILE A 136 -14.25 2.90 4.76
CA ILE A 136 -13.70 2.06 3.68
C ILE A 136 -12.34 2.62 3.22
N ILE A 137 -12.23 3.93 3.05
CA ILE A 137 -10.95 4.57 2.69
C ILE A 137 -9.89 4.35 3.76
N LEU A 138 -10.21 4.56 5.05
CA LEU A 138 -9.27 4.32 6.15
C LEU A 138 -8.80 2.86 6.20
N VAL A 139 -9.73 1.91 6.05
CA VAL A 139 -9.42 0.48 6.02
C VAL A 139 -8.56 0.13 4.81
N PHE A 140 -8.84 0.73 3.65
CA PHE A 140 -8.02 0.57 2.45
C PHE A 140 -6.59 1.09 2.67
N LEU A 141 -6.41 2.25 3.32
CA LEU A 141 -5.09 2.81 3.61
C LEU A 141 -4.28 1.91 4.57
N ILE A 142 -4.90 1.41 5.63
CA ILE A 142 -4.25 0.51 6.61
C ILE A 142 -3.95 -0.85 5.97
N SER A 143 -4.91 -1.44 5.24
CA SER A 143 -4.71 -2.72 4.57
C SER A 143 -3.69 -2.61 3.43
N GLY A 144 -3.68 -1.53 2.68
CA GLY A 144 -2.75 -1.33 1.58
C GLY A 144 -1.31 -1.15 2.06
N THR A 145 -1.11 -0.37 3.13
CA THR A 145 0.23 -0.17 3.72
C THR A 145 0.78 -1.45 4.34
N THR A 146 -0.03 -2.22 5.05
CA THR A 146 0.37 -3.52 5.59
C THR A 146 0.69 -4.53 4.48
N PHE A 147 -0.08 -4.53 3.39
CA PHE A 147 0.24 -5.33 2.20
C PHE A 147 1.60 -4.97 1.59
N LEU A 148 1.87 -3.68 1.39
CA LEU A 148 3.16 -3.22 0.87
C LEU A 148 4.33 -3.63 1.78
N PHE A 149 4.15 -3.54 3.09
CA PHE A 149 5.15 -3.99 4.06
C PHE A 149 5.44 -5.49 3.94
N CYS A 150 4.40 -6.32 3.82
CA CYS A 150 4.55 -7.77 3.61
C CYS A 150 5.23 -8.12 2.27
N GLU A 151 5.00 -7.33 1.22
CA GLU A 151 5.67 -7.53 -0.06
C GLU A 151 7.16 -7.13 -0.01
N ILE A 152 7.52 -6.06 0.73
CA ILE A 152 8.93 -5.75 1.01
C ILE A 152 9.58 -6.90 1.79
N SER A 153 8.94 -7.41 2.84
CA SER A 153 9.53 -8.51 3.63
C SER A 153 9.64 -9.81 2.84
N SER A 154 8.90 -9.97 1.74
CA SER A 154 9.05 -11.11 0.82
C SER A 154 10.20 -10.93 -0.18
N PHE A 155 10.72 -9.71 -0.32
CA PHE A 155 11.83 -9.39 -1.21
C PHE A 155 13.19 -9.61 -0.54
N ILE A 156 13.27 -9.37 0.77
CA ILE A 156 14.43 -9.68 1.63
C ILE A 156 14.46 -11.18 1.93
#